data_AF-A0A6C0D9S4-F1
#
_entry.id   AF-A0A6C0D9S4-F1
#
_cell.length_a   1.000
_cell.length_b   1.000
_cell.length_c   1.000
_cell.angle_alpha   90.00
_cell.angle_beta   90.00
_cell.angle_gamma   90.00
#
_symmetry.space_group_name_H-M   'P 1'
#
loop_
_entity.id
_entity.type
_entity.pdbx_description
1 polymer ?
#
loop_
_entity_poly.entity_id
_entity_poly.type
_entity_poly.pdbx_seq_one_letter_code
_entity_poly.pdbx_strand_id
1 'polypeptide(L)'
;MFQSTGLKSVTVLYNKSNKFGLENDAELIKRALSGKATVRFSDPLEHPVVQDINIHLEVPVYNYVPWASYNIFIMNPEWYVKDAWDPYLKNFDLVITKEQIEESFKLLPWSIQPISRIKTETIKEFLYLLGGSKNKREFAQFLIPFWKESYPTLHVYSVETLNLDSVPSNVKLYVEDLSKEQRQNLLHTYVGHVCCSSAEGFGYTAAEANYVNAFTVLNTLPVYVQDYHSSELVNWLNTRTKHSNDKCPYGSFVDYSSITNIQDELDTIMSKFESFVYTYKTKTETKFSSNLVELMNSVPLKKKMKTLPPILERNDCPSISVVTLIYNRRKFFDLAKHNMLLTDYPKDKIQWVIVDDSDDPEEQASDKIIQTQNTFSGMDIKYVPLLKKTPVSQKRNIGVENCDNDIVLFMDDDDHYPETSFRRRVAWLTRHPILKPKAITCTTIACYDLMKGISAVNCPPFDIPLGQRVSEATLTFYKDWFLNQKFEKNIQVGEGETTIKGRESEVLEIPPQQVIVAFSHGKNTSSRRIPASDGVTPSCFWGFPKEYLQFIHALAGIKVV
;
A
#
# COMPACT_ATOMS: atom_id res chain seq x y z
N MET A 1 25.77 -15.33 -2.97
CA MET A 1 25.99 -13.92 -2.59
C MET A 1 25.17 -13.52 -1.36
N PHE A 2 23.84 -13.61 -1.31
CA PHE A 2 22.97 -13.52 -0.12
C PHE A 2 23.46 -14.29 1.12
N GLN A 3 24.00 -15.50 0.94
CA GLN A 3 24.60 -16.26 2.07
C GLN A 3 26.00 -15.73 2.46
N SER A 4 26.72 -15.09 1.54
CA SER A 4 28.05 -14.52 1.77
C SER A 4 28.05 -13.03 2.12
N THR A 5 26.92 -12.32 1.93
CA THR A 5 26.72 -10.89 2.25
C THR A 5 26.49 -10.64 3.73
N GLY A 6 26.15 -11.69 4.49
CA GLY A 6 25.71 -11.58 5.87
C GLY A 6 24.37 -10.84 6.02
N LEU A 7 23.56 -10.68 4.96
CA LEU A 7 22.19 -10.17 5.05
C LEU A 7 21.35 -11.18 5.83
N LYS A 8 20.82 -10.78 6.99
CA LYS A 8 20.22 -11.71 7.97
C LYS A 8 18.81 -11.32 8.37
N SER A 9 18.29 -10.18 7.92
CA SER A 9 16.97 -9.70 8.33
C SER A 9 16.12 -9.32 7.12
N VAL A 10 14.93 -9.92 7.00
CA VAL A 10 14.02 -9.74 5.88
C VAL A 10 12.65 -9.37 6.42
N THR A 11 12.03 -8.33 5.87
CA THR A 11 10.61 -8.05 6.07
C THR A 11 9.83 -8.45 4.85
N VAL A 12 8.78 -9.25 5.04
CA VAL A 12 7.76 -9.49 4.02
C VAL A 12 6.58 -8.58 4.33
N LEU A 13 6.27 -7.69 3.39
CA LEU A 13 5.23 -6.67 3.46
C LEU A 13 4.03 -7.12 2.66
N TYR A 14 2.89 -7.24 3.33
CA TYR A 14 1.61 -7.60 2.72
C TYR A 14 0.47 -7.17 3.64
N ASN A 15 -0.71 -6.94 3.07
CA ASN A 15 -1.89 -6.65 3.86
C ASN A 15 -2.27 -7.89 4.71
N LYS A 16 -2.05 -7.84 6.02
CA LYS A 16 -2.32 -8.94 6.94
C LYS A 16 -3.82 -9.20 7.13
N SER A 17 -4.69 -8.26 6.73
CA SER A 17 -6.12 -8.48 6.71
C SER A 17 -6.54 -9.46 5.60
N ASN A 18 -5.69 -9.66 4.58
CA ASN A 18 -5.89 -10.66 3.54
C ASN A 18 -5.42 -12.03 4.03
N LYS A 19 -6.33 -12.80 4.62
CA LYS A 19 -6.11 -14.16 5.14
C LYS A 19 -6.09 -15.26 4.05
N PHE A 20 -6.06 -14.88 2.76
CA PHE A 20 -6.12 -15.81 1.64
C PHE A 20 -4.74 -16.03 1.01
N GLY A 21 -4.54 -15.58 -0.24
CA GLY A 21 -3.33 -15.89 -1.02
C GLY A 21 -2.05 -15.26 -0.45
N LEU A 22 -2.12 -14.01 0.04
CA LEU A 22 -0.93 -13.27 0.48
C LEU A 22 -0.28 -13.85 1.75
N GLU A 23 -1.09 -14.35 2.69
CA GLU A 23 -0.57 -15.03 3.88
C GLU A 23 0.19 -16.31 3.51
N ASN A 24 -0.35 -17.09 2.55
CA ASN A 24 0.32 -18.28 2.04
C ASN A 24 1.63 -17.93 1.31
N ASP A 25 1.63 -16.85 0.52
CA ASP A 25 2.83 -16.35 -0.16
C ASP A 25 3.93 -15.99 0.85
N ALA A 26 3.56 -15.24 1.90
CA ALA A 26 4.48 -14.81 2.95
C ALA A 26 5.08 -15.98 3.74
N GLU A 27 4.25 -16.96 4.12
CA GLU A 27 4.73 -18.16 4.82
C GLU A 27 5.57 -19.07 3.92
N LEU A 28 5.28 -19.14 2.62
CA LEU A 28 6.13 -19.85 1.65
C LEU A 28 7.53 -19.23 1.56
N ILE A 29 7.62 -17.89 1.47
CA ILE A 29 8.89 -17.16 1.47
C ILE A 29 9.65 -17.39 2.79
N LYS A 30 8.97 -17.28 3.93
CA LYS A 30 9.56 -17.53 5.25
C LYS A 30 10.15 -18.93 5.35
N ARG A 31 9.43 -19.94 4.88
CA ARG A 31 9.92 -21.32 4.80
C ARG A 31 11.14 -21.44 3.88
N ALA A 32 11.12 -20.82 2.70
CA ALA A 32 12.24 -20.85 1.76
C ALA A 32 13.52 -20.20 2.31
N LEU A 33 13.37 -19.20 3.17
CA LEU A 33 14.46 -18.48 3.82
C LEU A 33 14.84 -19.05 5.20
N SER A 34 14.17 -20.11 5.66
CA SER A 34 14.49 -20.78 6.92
C SER A 34 15.95 -21.23 6.96
N GLY A 35 16.62 -20.94 8.08
CA GLY A 35 18.06 -21.17 8.27
C GLY A 35 18.98 -20.22 7.50
N LYS A 36 18.45 -19.32 6.67
CA LYS A 36 19.23 -18.36 5.85
C LYS A 36 19.06 -16.91 6.32
N ALA A 37 17.86 -16.52 6.75
CA ALA A 37 17.59 -15.20 7.31
C ALA A 37 16.45 -15.23 8.34
N THR A 38 16.43 -14.20 9.20
CA THR A 38 15.31 -13.92 10.11
C THR A 38 14.24 -13.17 9.32
N VAL A 39 13.08 -13.80 9.16
CA VAL A 39 11.96 -13.24 8.42
C VAL A 39 10.92 -12.71 9.40
N ARG A 40 10.48 -11.47 9.21
CA ARG A 40 9.34 -10.88 9.90
C ARG A 40 8.25 -10.49 8.91
N PHE A 41 7.01 -10.53 9.37
CA PHE A 41 5.85 -10.05 8.61
C PHE A 41 5.42 -8.69 9.11
N SER A 42 5.10 -7.77 8.20
CA SER A 42 4.70 -6.41 8.54
C SER A 42 3.52 -6.00 7.67
N ASP A 43 2.48 -5.46 8.29
CA ASP A 43 1.39 -4.81 7.56
C ASP A 43 1.86 -3.44 7.05
N PRO A 44 1.43 -2.97 5.86
CA PRO A 44 1.75 -1.63 5.36
C PRO A 44 1.37 -0.49 6.32
N LEU A 45 0.39 -0.71 7.20
CA LEU A 45 -0.06 0.27 8.20
C LEU A 45 0.78 0.26 9.49
N GLU A 46 1.63 -0.76 9.70
CA GLU A 46 2.57 -0.78 10.81
C GLU A 46 3.75 0.15 10.57
N HIS A 47 4.45 0.53 11.64
CA HIS A 47 5.64 1.36 11.51
C HIS A 47 6.82 0.54 10.93
N PRO A 48 7.54 1.08 9.94
CA PRO A 48 8.70 0.40 9.38
C PRO A 48 9.86 0.34 10.39
N VAL A 49 10.74 -0.64 10.21
CA VAL A 49 11.99 -0.76 10.97
C VAL A 49 13.14 -1.04 10.00
N VAL A 50 14.36 -0.74 10.42
CA VAL A 50 15.56 -0.99 9.61
C VAL A 50 15.74 -2.47 9.33
N GLN A 51 15.94 -2.81 8.06
CA GLN A 51 16.12 -4.17 7.59
C GLN A 51 17.21 -4.26 6.53
N ASP A 52 17.76 -5.46 6.36
CA ASP A 52 18.63 -5.74 5.24
C ASP A 52 17.81 -5.77 3.92
N ILE A 53 16.65 -6.45 3.92
CA ILE A 53 15.78 -6.60 2.75
C ILE A 53 14.31 -6.38 3.10
N ASN A 54 13.59 -5.64 2.26
CA ASN A 54 12.13 -5.66 2.20
C ASN A 54 11.65 -6.42 0.95
N ILE A 55 10.66 -7.29 1.13
CA ILE A 55 9.93 -7.98 0.05
C ILE A 55 8.49 -7.48 0.10
N HIS A 56 8.06 -6.79 -0.93
CA HIS A 56 6.72 -6.21 -1.06
C HIS A 56 5.86 -7.17 -1.89
N LEU A 57 4.80 -7.72 -1.31
CA LEU A 57 3.88 -8.60 -2.00
C LEU A 57 2.69 -7.79 -2.53
N GLU A 58 2.41 -7.92 -3.83
CA GLU A 58 1.27 -7.33 -4.55
C GLU A 58 1.28 -5.80 -4.64
N VAL A 59 1.49 -5.09 -3.53
CA VAL A 59 1.50 -3.63 -3.45
C VAL A 59 2.93 -3.12 -3.16
N PRO A 60 3.51 -2.24 -4.00
CA PRO A 60 4.80 -1.61 -3.75
C PRO A 60 4.66 -0.46 -2.74
N VAL A 61 4.80 -0.80 -1.46
CA VAL A 61 4.64 0.11 -0.32
C VAL A 61 5.82 1.11 -0.19
N TYR A 62 5.66 2.33 -0.73
CA TYR A 62 6.78 3.27 -0.89
C TYR A 62 7.37 3.82 0.42
N ASN A 63 6.60 3.98 1.49
CA ASN A 63 7.10 4.41 2.82
C ASN A 63 8.05 3.39 3.49
N TYR A 64 8.09 2.14 3.03
CA TYR A 64 9.04 1.11 3.52
C TYR A 64 10.34 1.08 2.73
N VAL A 65 10.36 1.56 1.48
CA VAL A 65 11.56 1.58 0.62
C VAL A 65 12.78 2.22 1.30
N PRO A 66 12.66 3.33 2.04
CA PRO A 66 13.80 3.94 2.71
C PRO A 66 14.36 3.09 3.85
N TRP A 67 13.63 2.07 4.31
CA TRP A 67 13.92 1.29 5.52
C TRP A 67 14.63 -0.04 5.27
N ALA A 68 14.98 -0.35 4.00
CA ALA A 68 15.88 -1.44 3.69
C ALA A 68 17.06 -1.03 2.80
N SER A 69 18.17 -1.78 2.90
CA SER A 69 19.25 -1.69 1.91
C SER A 69 18.80 -2.19 0.55
N TYR A 70 17.88 -3.16 0.54
CA TYR A 70 17.36 -3.80 -0.66
C TYR A 70 15.84 -3.86 -0.64
N ASN A 71 15.22 -3.54 -1.78
CA ASN A 71 13.78 -3.66 -1.94
C ASN A 71 13.47 -4.59 -3.11
N ILE A 72 12.68 -5.62 -2.84
CA ILE A 72 12.20 -6.60 -3.82
C ILE A 72 10.69 -6.41 -3.93
N PHE A 73 10.17 -6.30 -5.15
CA PHE A 73 8.73 -6.28 -5.39
C PHE A 73 8.31 -7.58 -6.06
N ILE A 74 7.39 -8.32 -5.43
CA ILE A 74 6.73 -9.48 -6.03
C ILE A 74 5.37 -9.01 -6.54
N MET A 75 5.31 -8.76 -7.85
CA MET A 75 4.16 -8.18 -8.52
C MET A 75 3.06 -9.23 -8.71
N ASN A 76 1.81 -8.82 -8.49
CA ASN A 76 0.64 -9.56 -8.90
C ASN A 76 0.00 -8.86 -10.13
N PRO A 77 0.07 -9.43 -11.34
CA PRO A 77 -0.21 -8.68 -12.59
C PRO A 77 -1.63 -8.13 -12.70
N GLU A 78 -2.62 -8.89 -12.24
CA GLU A 78 -4.04 -8.51 -12.29
C GLU A 78 -4.40 -7.40 -11.30
N TRP A 79 -3.53 -7.10 -10.34
CA TRP A 79 -3.69 -6.00 -9.39
C TRP A 79 -2.69 -4.85 -9.63
N TYR A 80 -1.83 -4.96 -10.65
CA TYR A 80 -0.79 -3.96 -10.92
C TYR A 80 -1.36 -2.67 -11.47
N VAL A 81 -1.34 -1.59 -10.69
CA VAL A 81 -1.85 -0.28 -11.13
C VAL A 81 -0.72 0.58 -11.68
N LYS A 82 -0.60 0.61 -13.01
CA LYS A 82 0.52 1.24 -13.73
C LYS A 82 0.75 2.68 -13.34
N ASP A 83 -0.29 3.51 -13.44
CA ASP A 83 -0.20 4.95 -13.16
C ASP A 83 0.22 5.25 -11.71
N ALA A 84 -0.10 4.35 -10.78
CA ALA A 84 0.26 4.51 -9.39
C ALA A 84 1.69 4.03 -9.08
N TRP A 85 2.15 2.97 -9.74
CA TRP A 85 3.29 2.17 -9.28
C TRP A 85 4.54 2.23 -10.15
N ASP A 86 4.40 2.53 -11.45
CA ASP A 86 5.56 2.70 -12.35
C ASP A 86 6.62 3.66 -11.78
N PRO A 87 6.24 4.82 -11.20
CA PRO A 87 7.25 5.75 -10.68
C PRO A 87 8.06 5.20 -9.50
N TYR A 88 7.56 4.18 -8.79
CA TYR A 88 8.25 3.55 -7.67
C TYR A 88 9.23 2.47 -8.12
N LEU A 89 9.03 1.84 -9.28
CA LEU A 89 9.79 0.67 -9.73
C LEU A 89 11.30 0.89 -9.72
N LYS A 90 11.77 2.10 -10.03
CA LYS A 90 13.20 2.43 -10.02
C LYS A 90 13.88 2.28 -8.65
N ASN A 91 13.10 2.26 -7.57
CA ASN A 91 13.60 2.11 -6.20
C ASN A 91 13.58 0.65 -5.73
N PHE A 92 13.12 -0.27 -6.58
CA PHE A 92 13.20 -1.70 -6.36
C PHE A 92 14.41 -2.27 -7.10
N ASP A 93 15.17 -3.07 -6.37
CA ASP A 93 16.37 -3.73 -6.88
C ASP A 93 16.04 -4.97 -7.73
N LEU A 94 14.84 -5.51 -7.50
CA LEU A 94 14.36 -6.70 -8.17
C LEU A 94 12.83 -6.64 -8.23
N VAL A 95 12.29 -6.79 -9.43
CA VAL A 95 10.86 -7.02 -9.66
C VAL A 95 10.71 -8.47 -10.09
N ILE A 96 9.93 -9.22 -9.31
CA ILE A 96 9.66 -10.63 -9.51
C ILE A 96 8.20 -10.79 -9.93
N THR A 97 7.97 -11.63 -10.93
CA THR A 97 6.63 -11.99 -11.41
C THR A 97 6.45 -13.50 -11.34
N LYS A 98 5.20 -13.94 -11.14
CA LYS A 98 4.85 -15.37 -11.09
C LYS A 98 4.64 -15.95 -12.50
N GLU A 99 4.36 -15.08 -13.48
CA GLU A 99 4.31 -15.39 -14.90
C GLU A 99 5.29 -14.54 -15.71
N GLN A 100 5.66 -15.00 -16.91
CA GLN A 100 6.54 -14.24 -17.80
C GLN A 100 5.77 -13.07 -18.44
N ILE A 101 6.19 -11.84 -18.15
CA ILE A 101 5.50 -10.62 -18.60
C ILE A 101 6.40 -9.78 -19.50
N GLU A 102 7.58 -9.41 -19.00
CA GLU A 102 8.61 -8.65 -19.73
C GLU A 102 10.00 -9.18 -19.36
N GLU A 103 11.01 -8.95 -20.21
CA GLU A 103 12.39 -9.40 -19.96
C GLU A 103 13.06 -8.69 -18.78
N SER A 104 12.60 -7.47 -18.47
CA SER A 104 13.08 -6.65 -17.35
C SER A 104 12.72 -7.26 -15.99
N PHE A 105 11.60 -8.00 -15.92
CA PHE A 105 11.12 -8.64 -14.70
C PHE A 105 11.65 -10.08 -14.59
N LYS A 106 11.91 -10.52 -13.36
CA LYS A 106 12.41 -11.87 -13.11
C LYS A 106 11.27 -12.83 -12.83
N LEU A 107 11.18 -13.88 -13.64
CA LEU A 107 10.25 -14.97 -13.42
C LEU A 107 10.66 -15.80 -12.20
N LEU A 108 9.75 -15.95 -11.24
CA LEU A 108 9.84 -16.95 -10.18
C LEU A 108 8.60 -17.84 -10.26
N PRO A 109 8.70 -19.05 -10.83
CA PRO A 109 7.60 -20.01 -10.81
C PRO A 109 7.18 -20.24 -9.36
N TRP A 110 5.92 -19.96 -9.08
CA TRP A 110 5.39 -20.01 -7.72
C TRP A 110 5.07 -21.44 -7.30
N SER A 111 4.73 -21.64 -6.04
CA SER A 111 4.59 -22.97 -5.44
C SER A 111 3.62 -22.89 -4.26
N ILE A 112 3.23 -24.04 -3.70
CA ILE A 112 2.42 -24.08 -2.49
C ILE A 112 3.21 -24.64 -1.31
N GLN A 113 2.60 -24.59 -0.13
CA GLN A 113 3.11 -25.36 0.99
C GLN A 113 2.68 -26.82 0.83
N PRO A 114 3.54 -27.80 1.16
CA PRO A 114 3.19 -29.20 1.20
C PRO A 114 1.90 -29.45 1.97
N ILE A 115 0.97 -30.14 1.33
CA ILE A 115 -0.31 -30.52 1.91
C ILE A 115 -0.12 -31.82 2.69
N SER A 116 -0.64 -31.86 3.92
CA SER A 116 -0.59 -33.08 4.73
C SER A 116 -1.45 -34.16 4.08
N ARG A 117 -0.93 -35.39 4.02
CA ARG A 117 -1.70 -36.52 3.49
C ARG A 117 -2.80 -36.88 4.47
N ILE A 118 -4.04 -36.92 3.99
CA ILE A 118 -5.20 -37.36 4.75
C ILE A 118 -5.71 -38.67 4.15
N LYS A 119 -5.99 -39.66 5.00
CA LYS A 119 -6.65 -40.90 4.58
C LYS A 119 -8.15 -40.65 4.57
N THR A 120 -8.69 -40.38 3.38
CA THR A 120 -10.13 -40.16 3.17
C THR A 120 -10.60 -41.03 2.00
N GLU A 121 -11.85 -41.48 2.06
CA GLU A 121 -12.51 -42.15 0.95
C GLU A 121 -12.74 -41.15 -0.19
N THR A 122 -12.29 -41.52 -1.40
CA THR A 122 -12.37 -40.63 -2.57
C THR A 122 -13.73 -40.75 -3.24
N ILE A 123 -14.34 -39.61 -3.58
CA ILE A 123 -15.62 -39.48 -4.26
C ILE A 123 -15.39 -38.98 -5.69
N LYS A 124 -16.01 -39.64 -6.67
CA LYS A 124 -15.91 -39.30 -8.10
C LYS A 124 -16.85 -38.17 -8.49
N GLU A 125 -16.64 -37.01 -7.87
CA GLU A 125 -17.39 -35.77 -8.05
C GLU A 125 -16.41 -34.60 -8.19
N PHE A 126 -16.92 -33.41 -8.49
CA PHE A 126 -16.10 -32.20 -8.68
C PHE A 126 -16.15 -31.26 -7.48
N LEU A 127 -14.99 -30.69 -7.15
CA LEU A 127 -14.83 -29.62 -6.17
C LEU A 127 -14.41 -28.31 -6.87
N TYR A 128 -15.02 -27.19 -6.47
CA TYR A 128 -14.63 -25.86 -6.93
C TYR A 128 -14.54 -24.90 -5.75
N LEU A 129 -13.32 -24.52 -5.38
CA LEU A 129 -13.05 -23.65 -4.24
C LEU A 129 -12.81 -22.21 -4.71
N LEU A 130 -13.77 -21.32 -4.46
CA LEU A 130 -13.69 -19.91 -4.91
C LEU A 130 -13.03 -19.02 -3.85
N GLY A 131 -13.28 -19.32 -2.57
CA GLY A 131 -12.83 -18.50 -1.45
C GLY A 131 -13.25 -17.05 -1.60
N GLY A 132 -12.37 -16.12 -1.21
CA GLY A 132 -12.58 -14.67 -1.37
C GLY A 132 -12.36 -14.10 -2.77
N SER A 133 -11.94 -14.90 -3.77
CA SER A 133 -11.56 -14.38 -5.09
C SER A 133 -12.76 -13.93 -5.92
N LYS A 134 -12.77 -12.64 -6.32
CA LYS A 134 -13.78 -12.08 -7.23
C LYS A 134 -13.70 -12.73 -8.62
N ASN A 135 -12.50 -12.92 -9.15
CA ASN A 135 -12.26 -13.51 -10.48
C ASN A 135 -12.74 -14.96 -10.55
N LYS A 136 -12.58 -15.75 -9.48
CA LYS A 136 -13.11 -17.12 -9.44
C LYS A 136 -14.64 -17.13 -9.39
N ARG A 137 -15.24 -16.24 -8.59
CA ARG A 137 -16.72 -16.10 -8.52
C ARG A 137 -17.31 -15.69 -9.85
N GLU A 138 -16.69 -14.74 -10.54
CA GLU A 138 -17.11 -14.27 -11.86
C GLU A 138 -17.08 -15.41 -12.88
N PHE A 139 -15.97 -16.15 -12.97
CA PHE A 139 -15.89 -17.30 -13.88
C PHE A 139 -16.84 -18.43 -13.49
N ALA A 140 -17.03 -18.69 -12.19
CA ALA A 140 -17.98 -19.70 -11.73
C ALA A 140 -19.42 -19.35 -12.14
N GLN A 141 -19.81 -18.08 -12.03
CA GLN A 141 -21.12 -17.61 -12.50
C GLN A 141 -21.32 -17.82 -13.99
N PHE A 142 -20.26 -17.66 -14.79
CA PHE A 142 -20.28 -17.97 -16.21
C PHE A 142 -20.36 -19.49 -16.50
N LEU A 143 -19.60 -20.32 -15.78
CA LEU A 143 -19.45 -21.74 -16.07
C LEU A 143 -20.63 -22.60 -15.62
N ILE A 144 -21.18 -22.32 -14.43
CA ILE A 144 -22.21 -23.16 -13.78
C ILE A 144 -23.45 -23.40 -14.67
N PRO A 145 -23.98 -22.41 -15.42
CA PRO A 145 -25.10 -22.62 -16.33
C PRO A 145 -24.87 -23.69 -17.42
N PHE A 146 -23.61 -23.99 -17.76
CA PHE A 146 -23.24 -25.01 -18.75
C PHE A 146 -23.01 -26.41 -18.14
N TRP A 147 -23.18 -26.55 -16.83
CA TRP A 147 -23.03 -27.82 -16.12
C TRP A 147 -24.31 -28.65 -16.25
N LYS A 148 -24.33 -29.61 -17.19
CA LYS A 148 -25.50 -30.47 -17.44
C LYS A 148 -25.82 -31.32 -16.21
N GLU A 149 -27.11 -31.62 -16.01
CA GLU A 149 -27.55 -32.51 -14.93
C GLU A 149 -27.01 -33.95 -15.06
N SER A 150 -26.64 -34.36 -16.27
CA SER A 150 -25.98 -35.65 -16.53
C SER A 150 -24.53 -35.71 -16.07
N TYR A 151 -23.91 -34.57 -15.75
CA TYR A 151 -22.53 -34.53 -15.27
C TYR A 151 -22.45 -34.96 -13.79
N PRO A 152 -21.26 -35.36 -13.30
CA PRO A 152 -21.05 -35.59 -11.88
C PRO A 152 -21.38 -34.34 -11.04
N THR A 153 -21.75 -34.55 -9.78
CA THR A 153 -22.09 -33.45 -8.88
C THR A 153 -20.90 -32.48 -8.73
N LEU A 154 -21.20 -31.19 -8.79
CA LEU A 154 -20.23 -30.10 -8.58
C LEU A 154 -20.49 -29.44 -7.23
N HIS A 155 -19.48 -29.45 -6.36
CA HIS A 155 -19.50 -28.81 -5.06
C HIS A 155 -18.73 -27.47 -5.11
N VAL A 156 -19.45 -26.35 -4.98
CA VAL A 156 -18.88 -25.01 -5.08
C VAL A 156 -18.90 -24.32 -3.72
N TYR A 157 -17.72 -23.95 -3.22
CA TYR A 157 -17.56 -23.26 -1.93
C TYR A 157 -17.09 -21.82 -2.15
N SER A 158 -17.80 -20.86 -1.56
CA SER A 158 -17.55 -19.43 -1.68
C SER A 158 -17.80 -18.74 -0.34
N VAL A 159 -17.09 -17.64 -0.07
CA VAL A 159 -17.37 -16.81 1.13
C VAL A 159 -18.56 -15.86 0.93
N GLU A 160 -18.96 -15.67 -0.33
CA GLU A 160 -20.08 -14.82 -0.75
C GLU A 160 -21.03 -15.60 -1.67
N THR A 161 -22.31 -15.20 -1.71
CA THR A 161 -23.31 -15.78 -2.62
C THR A 161 -22.94 -15.55 -4.08
N LEU A 162 -23.24 -16.53 -4.93
CA LEU A 162 -23.17 -16.37 -6.39
C LEU A 162 -24.49 -15.84 -6.91
N ASN A 163 -24.44 -14.86 -7.82
CA ASN A 163 -25.62 -14.31 -8.48
C ASN A 163 -25.90 -15.15 -9.73
N LEU A 164 -26.81 -16.11 -9.62
CA LEU A 164 -27.20 -17.04 -10.68
C LEU A 164 -28.73 -17.05 -10.80
N ASP A 165 -29.25 -16.97 -12.02
CA ASP A 165 -30.71 -17.03 -12.28
C ASP A 165 -31.28 -18.43 -12.04
N SER A 166 -30.49 -19.46 -12.34
CA SER A 166 -30.83 -20.86 -12.09
C SER A 166 -29.57 -21.67 -11.81
N VAL A 167 -29.72 -22.74 -11.01
CA VAL A 167 -28.63 -23.63 -10.63
C VAL A 167 -29.05 -25.06 -10.99
N PRO A 168 -28.27 -25.80 -11.79
CA PRO A 168 -28.57 -27.19 -12.10
C PRO A 168 -28.69 -28.04 -10.82
N SER A 169 -29.57 -29.05 -10.82
CA SER A 169 -29.88 -29.84 -9.62
C SER A 169 -28.69 -30.62 -9.05
N ASN A 170 -27.69 -30.93 -9.89
CA ASN A 170 -26.43 -31.58 -9.52
C ASN A 170 -25.31 -30.60 -9.11
N VAL A 171 -25.58 -29.29 -8.99
CA VAL A 171 -24.63 -28.29 -8.51
C VAL A 171 -25.02 -27.87 -7.10
N LYS A 172 -24.11 -28.10 -6.14
CA LYS A 172 -24.30 -27.77 -4.72
C LYS A 172 -23.46 -26.55 -4.37
N LEU A 173 -24.13 -25.47 -3.96
CA LEU A 173 -23.51 -24.20 -3.57
C LEU A 173 -23.43 -24.07 -2.05
N TYR A 174 -22.26 -23.74 -1.53
CA TYR A 174 -22.00 -23.54 -0.11
C TYR A 174 -21.43 -22.12 0.09
N VAL A 175 -22.07 -21.36 0.98
CA VAL A 175 -21.62 -20.02 1.38
C VAL A 175 -21.01 -20.12 2.77
N GLU A 176 -19.72 -20.43 2.83
CA GLU A 176 -18.98 -20.61 4.07
C GLU A 176 -17.49 -20.30 3.91
N ASP A 177 -16.88 -19.82 5.00
CA ASP A 177 -15.43 -19.66 5.08
C ASP A 177 -14.81 -20.95 5.64
N LEU A 178 -14.19 -21.73 4.76
CA LEU A 178 -13.63 -23.04 5.08
C LEU A 178 -12.38 -22.91 5.95
N SER A 179 -12.34 -23.65 7.06
CA SER A 179 -11.10 -23.83 7.81
C SER A 179 -10.04 -24.58 6.98
N LYS A 180 -8.77 -24.43 7.36
CA LYS A 180 -7.65 -25.13 6.71
C LYS A 180 -7.84 -26.65 6.70
N GLU A 181 -8.38 -27.23 7.78
CA GLU A 181 -8.63 -28.66 7.89
C GLU A 181 -9.77 -29.11 6.97
N GLN A 182 -10.90 -28.40 6.97
CA GLN A 182 -12.02 -28.69 6.06
C GLN A 182 -11.57 -28.62 4.60
N ARG A 183 -10.83 -27.56 4.23
CA ARG A 183 -10.27 -27.42 2.88
C ARG A 183 -9.38 -28.60 2.51
N GLN A 184 -8.45 -29.00 3.39
CA GLN A 184 -7.57 -30.15 3.12
C GLN A 184 -8.34 -31.46 3.00
N ASN A 185 -9.38 -31.68 3.81
CA ASN A 185 -10.25 -32.84 3.69
C ASN A 185 -10.94 -32.85 2.32
N LEU A 186 -11.61 -31.76 1.93
CA LEU A 186 -12.29 -31.64 0.63
C LEU A 186 -11.34 -31.91 -0.53
N LEU A 187 -10.12 -31.35 -0.50
CA LEU A 187 -9.11 -31.57 -1.54
C LEU A 187 -8.76 -33.05 -1.73
N HIS A 188 -8.74 -33.85 -0.67
CA HIS A 188 -8.48 -35.30 -0.74
C HIS A 188 -9.73 -36.13 -1.02
N THR A 189 -10.91 -35.63 -0.67
CA THR A 189 -12.19 -36.32 -0.90
C THR A 189 -12.54 -36.34 -2.38
N TYR A 190 -12.49 -35.20 -3.07
CA TYR A 190 -13.00 -35.09 -4.44
C TYR A 190 -11.92 -35.40 -5.48
N VAL A 191 -12.25 -36.30 -6.40
CA VAL A 191 -11.33 -36.72 -7.48
C VAL A 191 -11.24 -35.69 -8.60
N GLY A 192 -12.33 -34.97 -8.89
CA GLY A 192 -12.39 -33.91 -9.89
C GLY A 192 -12.28 -32.52 -9.27
N HIS A 193 -11.46 -31.64 -9.82
CA HIS A 193 -11.30 -30.27 -9.31
C HIS A 193 -11.50 -29.28 -10.46
N VAL A 194 -12.44 -28.35 -10.32
CA VAL A 194 -12.54 -27.18 -11.19
C VAL A 194 -11.75 -26.05 -10.55
N CYS A 195 -10.84 -25.45 -11.31
CA CYS A 195 -9.93 -24.42 -10.81
C CYS A 195 -9.85 -23.21 -11.75
N CYS A 196 -10.89 -23.01 -12.56
CA CYS A 196 -10.97 -21.90 -13.49
C CYS A 196 -11.10 -20.54 -12.78
N SER A 197 -10.77 -19.47 -13.49
CA SER A 197 -10.85 -18.10 -12.98
C SER A 197 -10.85 -17.10 -14.14
N SER A 198 -11.39 -15.90 -13.91
CA SER A 198 -11.39 -14.83 -14.91
C SER A 198 -10.02 -14.18 -15.10
N ALA A 199 -9.17 -14.20 -14.06
CA ALA A 199 -7.80 -13.73 -14.06
C ALA A 199 -7.08 -14.23 -12.80
N GLU A 200 -5.79 -14.55 -12.93
CA GLU A 200 -4.94 -15.05 -11.83
C GLU A 200 -3.48 -14.65 -12.08
N GLY A 201 -2.78 -14.25 -11.03
CA GLY A 201 -1.31 -14.24 -11.02
C GLY A 201 -0.71 -15.53 -10.48
N PHE A 202 -1.46 -16.33 -9.70
CA PHE A 202 -1.12 -17.72 -9.35
C PHE A 202 -2.34 -18.49 -8.80
N GLY A 203 -2.69 -19.59 -9.47
CA GLY A 203 -3.81 -20.44 -9.07
C GLY A 203 -3.49 -21.38 -7.93
N TYR A 204 -3.67 -20.93 -6.69
CA TYR A 204 -3.54 -21.78 -5.49
C TYR A 204 -4.36 -23.08 -5.58
N THR A 205 -5.60 -22.98 -6.05
CA THR A 205 -6.50 -24.14 -6.19
C THR A 205 -6.01 -25.11 -7.27
N ALA A 206 -5.47 -24.60 -8.38
CA ALA A 206 -4.88 -25.42 -9.42
C ALA A 206 -3.61 -26.15 -8.92
N ALA A 207 -2.77 -25.45 -8.16
CA ALA A 207 -1.57 -26.03 -7.56
C ALA A 207 -1.91 -27.12 -6.54
N GLU A 208 -2.91 -26.89 -5.70
CA GLU A 208 -3.42 -27.88 -4.74
C GLU A 208 -4.01 -29.10 -5.45
N ALA A 209 -4.86 -28.91 -6.46
CA ALA A 209 -5.44 -29.98 -7.28
C ALA A 209 -4.34 -30.84 -7.92
N ASN A 210 -3.33 -30.20 -8.49
CA ASN A 210 -2.16 -30.86 -9.04
C ASN A 210 -1.35 -31.62 -7.96
N TYR A 211 -1.23 -31.07 -6.75
CA TYR A 211 -0.52 -31.70 -5.63
C TYR A 211 -1.21 -32.99 -5.16
N VAL A 212 -2.54 -33.01 -5.09
CA VAL A 212 -3.33 -34.19 -4.72
C VAL A 212 -3.61 -35.14 -5.88
N ASN A 213 -3.12 -34.83 -7.08
CA ASN A 213 -3.31 -35.58 -8.33
C ASN A 213 -4.79 -35.70 -8.76
N ALA A 214 -5.58 -34.64 -8.54
CA ALA A 214 -6.96 -34.57 -8.99
C ALA A 214 -7.04 -34.43 -10.53
N PHE A 215 -8.12 -34.94 -11.12
CA PHE A 215 -8.50 -34.61 -12.48
C PHE A 215 -8.93 -33.14 -12.51
N THR A 216 -8.13 -32.30 -13.15
CA THR A 216 -8.24 -30.84 -12.98
C THR A 216 -8.80 -30.21 -14.25
N VAL A 217 -9.84 -29.37 -14.11
CA VAL A 217 -10.36 -28.54 -15.19
C VAL A 217 -9.84 -27.12 -14.99
N LEU A 218 -9.09 -26.63 -15.98
CA LEU A 218 -8.54 -25.27 -16.01
C LEU A 218 -8.98 -24.57 -17.28
N ASN A 219 -9.17 -23.26 -17.21
CA ASN A 219 -9.28 -22.44 -18.41
C ASN A 219 -7.88 -22.02 -18.89
N THR A 220 -7.72 -21.61 -20.15
CA THR A 220 -6.39 -21.34 -20.74
C THR A 220 -5.80 -19.97 -20.35
N LEU A 221 -5.87 -19.58 -19.08
CA LEU A 221 -5.15 -18.42 -18.57
C LEU A 221 -3.63 -18.61 -18.77
N PRO A 222 -2.87 -17.55 -19.12
CA PRO A 222 -1.44 -17.65 -19.36
C PRO A 222 -0.65 -18.32 -18.22
N VAL A 223 -0.86 -17.90 -16.97
CA VAL A 223 -0.22 -18.53 -15.79
C VAL A 223 -0.53 -20.02 -15.67
N TYR A 224 -1.74 -20.46 -16.01
CA TYR A 224 -2.10 -21.87 -15.95
C TYR A 224 -1.40 -22.67 -17.03
N VAL A 225 -1.38 -22.16 -18.26
CA VAL A 225 -0.67 -22.80 -19.38
C VAL A 225 0.82 -22.90 -19.06
N GLN A 226 1.43 -21.82 -18.55
CA GLN A 226 2.84 -21.81 -18.13
C GLN A 226 3.14 -22.95 -17.16
N ASP A 227 2.36 -23.06 -16.09
CA ASP A 227 2.66 -23.95 -14.97
C ASP A 227 2.21 -25.41 -15.22
N TYR A 228 1.18 -25.63 -16.05
CA TYR A 228 0.51 -26.93 -16.16
C TYR A 228 0.35 -27.51 -17.57
N HIS A 229 0.89 -26.88 -18.64
CA HIS A 229 0.77 -27.41 -20.01
C HIS A 229 1.26 -28.87 -20.17
N SER A 230 2.22 -29.30 -19.35
CA SER A 230 2.80 -30.65 -19.39
C SER A 230 2.05 -31.67 -18.51
N SER A 231 1.02 -31.25 -17.77
CA SER A 231 0.27 -32.12 -16.87
C SER A 231 -0.81 -32.88 -17.62
N GLU A 232 -0.71 -34.21 -17.64
CA GLU A 232 -1.73 -35.11 -18.21
C GLU A 232 -3.06 -35.10 -17.43
N LEU A 233 -3.04 -34.59 -16.19
CA LEU A 233 -4.23 -34.50 -15.33
C LEU A 233 -5.08 -33.26 -15.64
N VAL A 234 -4.54 -32.30 -16.39
CA VAL A 234 -5.20 -31.03 -16.69
C VAL A 234 -5.98 -31.13 -17.98
N ASN A 235 -7.23 -30.67 -17.92
CA ASN A 235 -8.17 -30.64 -19.01
C ASN A 235 -8.59 -29.19 -19.23
N TRP A 236 -8.42 -28.71 -20.46
CA TRP A 236 -8.49 -27.29 -20.79
C TRP A 236 -9.87 -26.87 -21.30
N LEU A 237 -10.38 -25.77 -20.74
CA LEU A 237 -11.44 -24.95 -21.33
C LEU A 237 -10.77 -23.78 -22.06
N ASN A 238 -10.98 -23.68 -23.37
CA ASN A 238 -10.31 -22.67 -24.17
C ASN A 238 -10.95 -21.31 -23.95
N THR A 239 -10.20 -20.42 -23.29
CA THR A 239 -10.62 -19.05 -23.01
C THR A 239 -9.50 -18.12 -23.44
N ARG A 240 -9.75 -17.34 -24.50
CA ARG A 240 -8.80 -16.29 -24.87
C ARG A 240 -8.80 -15.22 -23.79
N THR A 241 -7.65 -14.57 -23.62
CA THR A 241 -7.50 -13.46 -22.71
C THR A 241 -7.24 -12.17 -23.45
N LYS A 242 -7.59 -11.07 -22.81
CA LYS A 242 -7.18 -9.72 -23.15
C LYS A 242 -6.43 -9.13 -21.96
N HIS A 243 -5.42 -8.30 -22.23
CA HIS A 243 -4.86 -7.46 -21.18
C HIS A 243 -5.94 -6.48 -20.71
N SER A 244 -6.02 -6.24 -19.40
CA SER A 244 -7.07 -5.41 -18.79
C SER A 244 -7.16 -4.00 -19.40
N ASN A 245 -8.26 -3.29 -19.08
CA ASN A 245 -8.39 -1.85 -19.28
C ASN A 245 -7.16 -1.08 -18.76
N ASP A 246 -7.01 0.18 -19.19
CA ASP A 246 -5.85 1.07 -18.95
C ASP A 246 -5.23 1.02 -17.54
N LYS A 247 -5.98 0.60 -16.50
CA LYS A 247 -5.52 0.50 -15.10
C LYS A 247 -4.50 -0.63 -14.85
N CYS A 248 -4.76 -1.86 -15.31
CA CYS A 248 -3.95 -3.05 -15.02
C CYS A 248 -3.36 -3.69 -16.30
N PRO A 249 -2.33 -3.09 -16.91
CA PRO A 249 -1.87 -3.47 -18.26
C PRO A 249 -1.20 -4.85 -18.33
N TYR A 250 -0.70 -5.37 -17.20
CA TYR A 250 -0.02 -6.67 -17.17
C TYR A 250 -0.96 -7.84 -16.89
N GLY A 251 -2.14 -7.60 -16.30
CA GLY A 251 -3.09 -8.66 -15.99
C GLY A 251 -3.77 -9.23 -17.23
N SER A 252 -3.88 -10.55 -17.29
CA SER A 252 -4.60 -11.27 -18.34
C SER A 252 -6.00 -11.66 -17.86
N PHE A 253 -7.03 -11.15 -18.54
CA PHE A 253 -8.43 -11.36 -18.18
C PHE A 253 -9.16 -12.12 -19.29
N VAL A 254 -10.04 -13.05 -18.91
CA VAL A 254 -10.87 -13.82 -19.86
C VAL A 254 -11.71 -12.88 -20.72
N ASP A 255 -11.67 -13.08 -22.03
CA ASP A 255 -12.54 -12.40 -22.98
C ASP A 255 -13.79 -13.25 -23.25
N TYR A 256 -14.84 -13.09 -22.44
CA TYR A 256 -16.04 -13.94 -22.52
C TYR A 256 -16.74 -13.90 -23.88
N SER A 257 -16.65 -12.80 -24.62
CA SER A 257 -17.21 -12.70 -25.99
C SER A 257 -16.51 -13.62 -26.99
N SER A 258 -15.30 -14.10 -26.68
CA SER A 258 -14.55 -15.03 -27.52
C SER A 258 -14.91 -16.50 -27.29
N ILE A 259 -15.69 -16.81 -26.24
CA ILE A 259 -16.01 -18.18 -25.86
C ILE A 259 -17.25 -18.65 -26.62
N THR A 260 -17.11 -19.59 -27.55
CA THR A 260 -18.24 -20.10 -28.36
C THR A 260 -18.56 -21.57 -28.13
N ASN A 261 -17.58 -22.39 -27.71
CA ASN A 261 -17.68 -23.86 -27.75
C ASN A 261 -17.60 -24.52 -26.36
N ILE A 262 -17.89 -23.76 -25.30
CA ILE A 262 -17.69 -24.22 -23.92
C ILE A 262 -18.46 -25.52 -23.60
N GLN A 263 -19.64 -25.70 -24.19
CA GLN A 263 -20.48 -26.87 -23.95
C GLN A 263 -19.84 -28.16 -24.50
N ASP A 264 -19.34 -28.12 -25.75
CA ASP A 264 -18.70 -29.25 -26.42
C ASP A 264 -17.37 -29.63 -25.74
N GLU A 265 -16.63 -28.63 -25.27
CA GLU A 265 -15.42 -28.84 -24.49
C GLU A 265 -15.72 -29.52 -23.17
N LEU A 266 -16.75 -29.05 -22.43
CA LEU A 266 -17.20 -29.71 -21.19
C LEU A 266 -17.65 -31.15 -21.44
N ASP A 267 -18.44 -31.42 -22.49
CA ASP A 267 -18.89 -32.78 -22.82
C ASP A 267 -17.69 -33.72 -23.04
N THR A 268 -16.67 -33.25 -23.75
CA THR A 268 -15.43 -33.99 -23.99
C THR A 268 -14.66 -34.25 -22.69
N ILE A 269 -14.57 -33.25 -21.82
CA ILE A 269 -13.89 -33.35 -20.53
C ILE A 269 -14.62 -34.34 -19.61
N MET A 270 -15.95 -34.32 -19.57
CA MET A 270 -16.73 -35.23 -18.72
C MET A 270 -16.59 -36.68 -19.16
N SER A 271 -16.56 -36.95 -20.47
CA SER A 271 -16.27 -38.30 -20.98
C SER A 271 -14.88 -38.82 -20.57
N LYS A 272 -13.87 -37.95 -20.56
CA LYS A 272 -12.54 -38.30 -20.02
C LYS A 272 -12.57 -38.57 -18.52
N PHE A 273 -13.35 -37.79 -17.76
CA PHE A 273 -13.49 -37.99 -16.32
C PHE A 273 -14.19 -39.32 -15.97
N GLU A 274 -15.18 -39.74 -16.75
CA GLU A 274 -15.85 -41.04 -16.56
C GLU A 274 -14.87 -42.22 -16.65
N SER A 275 -13.89 -42.16 -17.54
CA SER A 275 -12.83 -43.18 -17.67
C SER A 275 -11.63 -42.96 -16.75
N PHE A 276 -11.55 -41.83 -16.04
CA PHE A 276 -10.43 -41.52 -15.15
C PHE A 276 -10.37 -42.45 -13.94
N VAL A 277 -9.16 -42.94 -13.65
CA VAL A 277 -8.83 -43.77 -12.49
C VAL A 277 -7.86 -42.99 -11.60
N TYR A 278 -8.33 -42.62 -10.41
CA TYR A 278 -7.51 -41.88 -9.45
C TYR A 278 -6.32 -42.71 -8.96
N THR A 279 -5.12 -42.14 -9.04
CA THR A 279 -3.90 -42.73 -8.47
C THR A 279 -3.13 -41.67 -7.71
N TYR A 280 -2.96 -41.89 -6.40
CA TYR A 280 -2.15 -40.99 -5.58
C TYR A 280 -0.66 -41.17 -5.90
N LYS A 281 0.03 -40.06 -6.18
CA LYS A 281 1.49 -39.99 -6.31
C LYS A 281 2.02 -38.88 -5.41
N THR A 282 3.06 -39.18 -4.63
CA THR A 282 3.73 -38.18 -3.81
C THR A 282 4.46 -37.18 -4.70
N LYS A 283 4.20 -35.88 -4.55
CA LYS A 283 4.97 -34.81 -5.19
C LYS A 283 5.83 -34.09 -4.15
N THR A 284 7.10 -33.91 -4.48
CA THR A 284 8.02 -33.06 -3.74
C THR A 284 8.25 -31.77 -4.50
N GLU A 285 7.78 -30.65 -3.95
CA GLU A 285 8.14 -29.31 -4.44
C GLU A 285 9.51 -28.93 -3.90
N THR A 286 10.53 -28.96 -4.75
CA THR A 286 11.93 -28.74 -4.34
C THR A 286 12.57 -27.48 -4.93
N LYS A 287 11.95 -26.83 -5.93
CA LYS A 287 12.63 -25.79 -6.73
C LYS A 287 12.34 -24.34 -6.31
N PHE A 288 11.23 -24.06 -5.63
CA PHE A 288 10.89 -22.67 -5.24
C PHE A 288 11.98 -22.03 -4.37
N SER A 289 12.42 -22.74 -3.31
CA SER A 289 13.41 -22.20 -2.37
C SER A 289 14.77 -21.95 -3.03
N SER A 290 15.24 -22.83 -3.91
CA SER A 290 16.50 -22.63 -4.62
C SER A 290 16.41 -21.43 -5.58
N ASN A 291 15.32 -21.34 -6.34
CA ASN A 291 15.13 -20.27 -7.34
C ASN A 291 14.98 -18.90 -6.68
N LEU A 292 14.21 -18.80 -5.58
CA LEU A 292 14.10 -17.55 -4.83
C LEU A 292 15.47 -17.09 -4.30
N VAL A 293 16.25 -18.01 -3.72
CA VAL A 293 17.57 -17.69 -3.21
C VAL A 293 18.52 -17.29 -4.34
N GLU A 294 18.44 -17.94 -5.50
CA GLU A 294 19.21 -17.57 -6.70
C GLU A 294 18.88 -16.16 -7.20
N LEU A 295 17.59 -15.81 -7.30
CA LEU A 295 17.16 -14.45 -7.66
C LEU A 295 17.61 -13.41 -6.63
N MET A 296 17.51 -13.71 -5.34
CA MET A 296 18.04 -12.82 -4.30
C MET A 296 19.57 -12.69 -4.36
N ASN A 297 20.27 -13.71 -4.85
CA ASN A 297 21.73 -13.69 -5.06
C ASN A 297 22.14 -12.88 -6.30
N SER A 298 21.25 -12.65 -7.27
CA SER A 298 21.59 -11.91 -8.50
C SER A 298 21.65 -10.40 -8.31
N VAL A 299 21.16 -9.88 -7.18
CA VAL A 299 21.17 -8.45 -6.88
C VAL A 299 22.56 -8.02 -6.38
N PRO A 300 23.13 -6.90 -6.88
CA PRO A 300 24.46 -6.42 -6.47
C PRO A 300 24.60 -6.13 -4.98
N LEU A 301 25.83 -6.14 -4.46
CA LEU A 301 26.13 -5.78 -3.07
C LEU A 301 25.89 -4.28 -2.79
N LYS A 302 25.11 -3.96 -1.76
CA LYS A 302 24.85 -2.61 -1.23
C LYS A 302 25.30 -2.52 0.22
N LYS A 303 25.59 -1.30 0.65
CA LYS A 303 25.96 -1.00 2.03
C LYS A 303 24.77 -1.29 2.95
N LYS A 304 25.01 -2.05 4.01
CA LYS A 304 24.02 -2.27 5.08
C LYS A 304 23.59 -0.96 5.71
N MET A 305 22.30 -0.79 5.90
CA MET A 305 21.75 0.31 6.68
C MET A 305 21.99 0.07 8.16
N LYS A 306 22.41 1.11 8.88
CA LYS A 306 22.76 0.98 10.30
C LYS A 306 21.76 1.69 11.22
N THR A 307 21.27 2.87 10.84
CA THR A 307 20.43 3.70 11.71
C THR A 307 19.41 4.50 10.91
N LEU A 308 18.12 4.17 11.07
CA LEU A 308 16.99 5.01 10.67
C LEU A 308 16.03 5.16 11.87
N PRO A 309 15.30 6.29 11.96
CA PRO A 309 15.35 7.45 11.07
C PRO A 309 16.72 8.15 11.08
N PRO A 310 17.12 8.87 10.01
CA PRO A 310 18.38 9.61 10.00
C PRO A 310 18.41 10.61 11.15
N ILE A 311 19.58 10.74 11.77
CA ILE A 311 19.80 11.69 12.87
C ILE A 311 20.50 12.91 12.30
N LEU A 312 20.00 14.09 12.67
CA LEU A 312 20.63 15.37 12.38
C LEU A 312 20.94 16.06 13.72
N GLU A 313 22.23 16.20 14.02
CA GLU A 313 22.66 16.89 15.22
C GLU A 313 22.37 18.39 15.13
N ARG A 314 22.11 19.02 16.27
CA ARG A 314 21.72 20.44 16.33
C ARG A 314 22.74 21.38 15.69
N ASN A 315 24.03 21.06 15.83
CA ASN A 315 25.12 21.85 15.24
C ASN A 315 25.18 21.73 13.72
N ASP A 316 24.73 20.60 13.18
CA ASP A 316 24.75 20.27 11.76
C ASP A 316 23.49 20.73 11.00
N CYS A 317 22.50 21.27 11.72
CA CYS A 317 21.27 21.80 11.12
C CYS A 317 21.61 22.91 10.11
N PRO A 318 21.16 22.83 8.84
CA PRO A 318 21.24 23.93 7.89
C PRO A 318 20.22 25.04 8.24
N SER A 319 20.34 26.21 7.61
CA SER A 319 19.26 27.21 7.67
C SER A 319 18.04 26.74 6.87
N ILE A 320 16.85 26.99 7.40
CA ILE A 320 15.58 26.56 6.81
C ILE A 320 14.57 27.71 6.75
N SER A 321 13.70 27.67 5.75
CA SER A 321 12.51 28.53 5.71
C SER A 321 11.26 27.68 5.95
N VAL A 322 10.41 28.12 6.87
CA VAL A 322 9.14 27.48 7.18
C VAL A 322 8.02 28.38 6.70
N VAL A 323 7.18 27.88 5.81
CA VAL A 323 6.06 28.62 5.24
C VAL A 323 4.77 28.23 5.94
N THR A 324 4.07 29.22 6.48
CA THR A 324 2.76 29.10 7.11
C THR A 324 1.75 30.01 6.44
N LEU A 325 0.56 29.47 6.17
CA LEU A 325 -0.55 30.22 5.59
C LEU A 325 -1.56 30.56 6.68
N ILE A 326 -2.13 31.77 6.62
CA ILE A 326 -3.19 32.22 7.53
C ILE A 326 -4.36 32.76 6.71
N TYR A 327 -5.60 32.45 7.14
CA TYR A 327 -6.82 33.04 6.60
C TYR A 327 -7.94 33.00 7.65
N ASN A 328 -8.30 34.16 8.23
CA ASN A 328 -9.39 34.34 9.20
C ASN A 328 -9.35 33.31 10.34
N ARG A 329 -8.17 33.14 10.94
CA ARG A 329 -7.88 32.13 11.97
C ARG A 329 -7.00 32.70 13.09
N ARG A 330 -7.36 33.88 13.59
CA ARG A 330 -6.60 34.61 14.63
C ARG A 330 -6.19 33.77 15.84
N LYS A 331 -7.03 32.82 16.25
CA LYS A 331 -6.78 31.92 17.39
C LYS A 331 -5.73 30.86 17.08
N PHE A 332 -5.73 30.30 15.87
CA PHE A 332 -4.78 29.25 15.47
C PHE A 332 -3.36 29.78 15.25
N PHE A 333 -3.19 31.09 15.03
CA PHE A 333 -1.85 31.70 15.07
C PHE A 333 -1.09 31.41 16.37
N ASP A 334 -1.80 31.32 17.51
CA ASP A 334 -1.17 31.00 18.80
C ASP A 334 -0.64 29.55 18.81
N LEU A 335 -1.32 28.62 18.13
CA LEU A 335 -0.85 27.24 17.93
C LEU A 335 0.36 27.19 16.99
N ALA A 336 0.33 27.91 15.87
CA ALA A 336 1.47 28.02 14.97
C ALA A 336 2.71 28.58 15.69
N LYS A 337 2.53 29.64 16.50
CA LYS A 337 3.57 30.20 17.36
C LYS A 337 4.06 29.19 18.40
N HIS A 338 3.15 28.42 19.02
CA HIS A 338 3.52 27.36 19.94
C HIS A 338 4.44 26.33 19.28
N ASN A 339 4.12 25.85 18.07
CA ASN A 339 4.97 24.92 17.31
C ASN A 339 6.37 25.51 17.04
N MET A 340 6.44 26.80 16.68
CA MET A 340 7.72 27.51 16.47
C MET A 340 8.57 27.65 17.74
N LEU A 341 7.94 27.76 18.91
CA LEU A 341 8.65 27.78 20.19
C LEU A 341 9.08 26.37 20.61
N LEU A 342 8.20 25.39 20.40
CA LEU A 342 8.40 23.98 20.80
C LEU A 342 9.55 23.30 20.05
N THR A 343 9.75 23.59 18.75
CA THR A 343 10.73 22.86 17.92
C THR A 343 12.16 22.87 18.49
N ASP A 344 12.87 21.75 18.42
CA ASP A 344 14.27 21.63 18.86
C ASP A 344 15.29 22.20 17.86
N TYR A 345 14.82 22.64 16.70
CA TYR A 345 15.66 23.23 15.66
C TYR A 345 16.27 24.55 16.16
N PRO A 346 17.56 24.86 15.85
CA PRO A 346 18.16 26.14 16.20
C PRO A 346 17.33 27.31 15.67
N LYS A 347 16.81 28.15 16.58
CA LYS A 347 15.90 29.24 16.22
C LYS A 347 16.56 30.24 15.27
N ASP A 348 17.85 30.49 15.48
CA ASP A 348 18.71 31.37 14.70
C ASP A 348 18.91 30.90 13.26
N LYS A 349 18.57 29.63 12.98
CA LYS A 349 18.59 29.02 11.65
C LYS A 349 17.21 28.88 11.01
N ILE A 350 16.16 29.36 11.68
CA ILE A 350 14.80 29.36 11.14
C ILE A 350 14.49 30.74 10.60
N GLN A 351 13.99 30.75 9.37
CA GLN A 351 13.15 31.82 8.85
C GLN A 351 11.70 31.35 8.85
N TRP A 352 10.79 32.11 9.45
CA TRP A 352 9.36 31.86 9.41
C TRP A 352 8.69 32.84 8.44
N VAL A 353 8.25 32.33 7.29
CA VAL A 353 7.53 33.08 6.26
C VAL A 353 6.03 32.88 6.47
N ILE A 354 5.33 33.97 6.78
CA ILE A 354 3.89 33.95 7.04
C ILE A 354 3.18 34.67 5.89
N VAL A 355 2.34 33.94 5.15
CA VAL A 355 1.52 34.51 4.07
C VAL A 355 0.08 34.58 4.55
N ASP A 356 -0.49 35.78 4.57
CA ASP A 356 -1.79 36.06 5.16
C ASP A 356 -2.67 36.82 4.17
N ASP A 357 -3.83 36.26 3.86
CA ASP A 357 -4.86 36.88 3.02
C ASP A 357 -6.19 37.04 3.77
N SER A 358 -6.13 37.12 5.10
CA SER A 358 -7.30 37.33 5.96
C SER A 358 -8.04 38.62 5.59
N ASP A 359 -9.33 38.51 5.34
CA ASP A 359 -10.21 39.58 4.89
C ASP A 359 -11.21 40.04 5.98
N ASP A 360 -11.32 39.30 7.09
CA ASP A 360 -12.14 39.66 8.25
C ASP A 360 -11.30 40.38 9.31
N PRO A 361 -11.55 41.67 9.61
CA PRO A 361 -10.80 42.42 10.61
C PRO A 361 -10.78 41.79 12.01
N GLU A 362 -11.82 41.08 12.41
CA GLU A 362 -11.91 40.44 13.75
C GLU A 362 -11.11 39.13 13.83
N GLU A 363 -10.87 38.49 12.68
CA GLU A 363 -10.18 37.21 12.56
C GLU A 363 -8.78 37.32 11.92
N GLN A 364 -8.33 38.54 11.58
CA GLN A 364 -6.96 38.85 11.18
C GLN A 364 -5.98 38.65 12.33
N ALA A 365 -4.74 38.23 12.04
CA ALA A 365 -3.68 37.99 13.03
C ALA A 365 -2.49 38.98 12.91
N SER A 366 -2.60 40.01 12.08
CA SER A 366 -1.51 40.91 11.69
C SER A 366 -0.80 41.58 12.88
N ASP A 367 -1.55 42.10 13.84
CA ASP A 367 -1.01 42.68 15.09
C ASP A 367 -0.22 41.65 15.92
N LYS A 368 -0.72 40.43 16.07
CA LYS A 368 -0.03 39.34 16.78
C LYS A 368 1.25 38.92 16.07
N ILE A 369 1.24 38.91 14.73
CA ILE A 369 2.41 38.59 13.91
C ILE A 369 3.47 39.66 14.10
N ILE A 370 3.12 40.95 13.95
CA ILE A 370 4.03 42.09 14.14
C ILE A 370 4.57 42.10 15.57
N GLN A 371 3.71 41.88 16.57
CA GLN A 371 4.15 41.77 17.97
C GLN A 371 5.14 40.63 18.16
N THR A 372 4.91 39.47 17.53
CA THR A 372 5.82 38.32 17.62
C THR A 372 7.14 38.61 16.93
N GLN A 373 7.13 39.27 15.77
CA GLN A 373 8.33 39.74 15.06
C GLN A 373 9.18 40.69 15.92
N ASN A 374 8.53 41.61 16.66
CA ASN A 374 9.23 42.57 17.53
C ASN A 374 9.74 41.96 18.83
N THR A 375 9.10 40.90 19.34
CA THR A 375 9.44 40.29 20.64
C THR A 375 10.39 39.10 20.54
N PHE A 376 10.40 38.40 19.41
CA PHE A 376 11.19 37.19 19.22
C PHE A 376 12.48 37.49 18.44
N SER A 377 13.57 37.79 19.16
CA SER A 377 14.87 38.15 18.55
C SER A 377 15.70 36.96 18.04
N GLY A 378 15.22 35.73 18.25
CA GLY A 378 15.98 34.51 17.96
C GLY A 378 15.66 33.84 16.63
N MET A 379 14.74 34.36 15.81
CA MET A 379 14.30 33.76 14.54
C MET A 379 13.95 34.89 13.56
N ASP A 380 14.26 34.70 12.29
CA ASP A 380 13.83 35.65 11.25
C ASP A 380 12.35 35.43 10.93
N ILE A 381 11.53 36.47 11.03
CA ILE A 381 10.09 36.39 10.76
C ILE A 381 9.76 37.35 9.61
N LYS A 382 9.26 36.79 8.51
CA LYS A 382 8.90 37.50 7.28
C LYS A 382 7.40 37.45 7.06
N TYR A 383 6.73 38.58 7.27
CA TYR A 383 5.29 38.71 7.07
C TYR A 383 4.97 39.21 5.65
N VAL A 384 4.11 38.48 4.94
CA VAL A 384 3.70 38.75 3.56
C VAL A 384 2.16 38.89 3.52
N PRO A 385 1.61 40.08 3.80
CA PRO A 385 0.17 40.31 3.71
C PRO A 385 -0.29 40.43 2.25
N LEU A 386 -1.42 39.81 1.92
CA LEU A 386 -2.06 39.84 0.61
C LEU A 386 -3.38 40.61 0.68
N LEU A 387 -3.62 41.49 -0.28
CA LEU A 387 -4.81 42.35 -0.32
C LEU A 387 -6.11 41.61 -0.70
N LYS A 388 -5.99 40.42 -1.28
CA LYS A 388 -7.12 39.65 -1.80
C LYS A 388 -6.97 38.19 -1.41
N LYS A 389 -8.12 37.56 -1.12
CA LYS A 389 -8.22 36.12 -0.94
C LYS A 389 -7.57 35.40 -2.12
N THR A 390 -6.64 34.53 -1.81
CA THR A 390 -5.77 33.85 -2.77
C THR A 390 -5.89 32.34 -2.56
N PRO A 391 -6.00 31.52 -3.63
CA PRO A 391 -6.04 30.07 -3.50
C PRO A 391 -4.86 29.51 -2.71
N VAL A 392 -5.09 28.45 -1.91
CA VAL A 392 -4.07 27.85 -1.03
C VAL A 392 -2.79 27.53 -1.80
N SER A 393 -2.92 26.93 -2.98
CA SER A 393 -1.76 26.57 -3.82
C SER A 393 -0.92 27.78 -4.21
N GLN A 394 -1.57 28.88 -4.58
CA GLN A 394 -0.90 30.13 -4.95
C GLN A 394 -0.27 30.81 -3.73
N LYS A 395 -0.90 30.74 -2.56
CA LYS A 395 -0.31 31.25 -1.31
C LYS A 395 0.96 30.50 -0.92
N ARG A 396 0.97 29.16 -1.03
CA ARG A 396 2.18 28.37 -0.81
C ARG A 396 3.28 28.75 -1.80
N ASN A 397 2.93 28.93 -3.09
CA ASN A 397 3.89 29.39 -4.10
C ASN A 397 4.52 30.76 -3.72
N ILE A 398 3.70 31.74 -3.34
CA ILE A 398 4.18 33.07 -2.89
C ILE A 398 5.08 32.93 -1.66
N GLY A 399 4.70 32.07 -0.70
CA GLY A 399 5.51 31.80 0.49
C GLY A 399 6.89 31.24 0.14
N VAL A 400 6.95 30.25 -0.76
CA VAL A 400 8.21 29.66 -1.22
C VAL A 400 9.08 30.68 -1.97
N GLU A 401 8.48 31.53 -2.82
CA GLU A 401 9.21 32.60 -3.52
C GLU A 401 9.85 33.61 -2.56
N ASN A 402 9.21 33.86 -1.41
CA ASN A 402 9.70 34.75 -0.37
C ASN A 402 10.66 34.09 0.63
N CYS A 403 10.92 32.78 0.53
CA CYS A 403 11.91 32.11 1.38
C CYS A 403 13.33 32.52 0.97
N ASP A 404 14.22 32.73 1.93
CA ASP A 404 15.62 33.10 1.66
C ASP A 404 16.58 31.91 1.78
N ASN A 405 16.13 30.77 2.33
CA ASN A 405 16.95 29.56 2.50
C ASN A 405 16.66 28.48 1.44
N ASP A 406 17.64 27.59 1.24
CA ASP A 406 17.58 26.51 0.24
C ASP A 406 16.64 25.37 0.62
N ILE A 407 16.38 25.15 1.91
CA ILE A 407 15.48 24.10 2.40
C ILE A 407 14.21 24.74 2.92
N VAL A 408 13.08 24.32 2.35
CA VAL A 408 11.76 24.85 2.68
C VAL A 408 10.88 23.76 3.26
N LEU A 409 10.13 24.10 4.30
CA LEU A 409 9.16 23.23 4.94
C LEU A 409 7.81 23.93 4.97
N PHE A 410 6.73 23.17 4.76
CA PHE A 410 5.40 23.66 5.09
C PHE A 410 5.06 23.38 6.56
N MET A 411 4.33 24.31 7.17
CA MET A 411 3.72 24.16 8.48
C MET A 411 2.36 24.85 8.47
N ASP A 412 1.29 24.06 8.60
CA ASP A 412 -0.07 24.59 8.67
C ASP A 412 -0.33 25.20 10.06
N ASP A 413 -1.24 26.17 10.13
CA ASP A 413 -1.48 26.95 11.34
C ASP A 413 -2.31 26.22 12.40
N ASP A 414 -3.09 25.22 11.96
CA ASP A 414 -4.07 24.49 12.76
C ASP A 414 -3.65 23.07 13.16
N ASP A 415 -2.45 22.62 12.80
CA ASP A 415 -1.93 21.29 13.11
C ASP A 415 -0.84 21.34 14.22
N HIS A 416 -0.63 20.22 14.91
CA HIS A 416 0.47 20.07 15.88
C HIS A 416 1.71 19.48 15.21
N TYR A 417 2.84 20.15 15.38
CA TYR A 417 4.15 19.68 14.93
C TYR A 417 5.00 19.35 16.15
N PRO A 418 5.35 18.06 16.38
CA PRO A 418 6.17 17.65 17.53
C PRO A 418 7.52 18.36 17.57
N GLU A 419 8.13 18.45 18.77
CA GLU A 419 9.42 19.09 19.01
C GLU A 419 10.50 18.72 17.97
N THR A 420 10.60 17.45 17.59
CA THR A 420 11.62 16.98 16.66
C THR A 420 11.24 17.07 15.18
N SER A 421 10.03 17.57 14.85
CA SER A 421 9.45 17.52 13.51
C SER A 421 10.33 18.16 12.44
N PHE A 422 10.82 19.37 12.67
CA PHE A 422 11.60 20.09 11.66
C PHE A 422 12.93 19.38 11.43
N ARG A 423 13.63 19.05 12.52
CA ARG A 423 14.92 18.37 12.46
C ARG A 423 14.80 16.99 11.82
N ARG A 424 13.74 16.23 12.11
CA ARG A 424 13.47 14.92 11.51
C ARG A 424 13.21 15.02 10.01
N ARG A 425 12.38 15.97 9.56
CA ARG A 425 12.11 16.20 8.13
C ARG A 425 13.38 16.58 7.37
N VAL A 426 14.18 17.50 7.92
CA VAL A 426 15.46 17.91 7.33
C VAL A 426 16.47 16.76 7.33
N ALA A 427 16.50 15.93 8.38
CA ALA A 427 17.37 14.75 8.44
C ALA A 427 17.04 13.74 7.32
N TRP A 428 15.76 13.46 7.08
CA TRP A 428 15.34 12.60 5.97
C TRP A 428 15.73 13.18 4.60
N LEU A 429 15.59 14.48 4.41
CA LEU A 429 15.98 15.15 3.17
C LEU A 429 17.50 15.10 2.93
N THR A 430 18.30 15.36 3.96
CA THR A 430 19.73 15.68 3.82
C THR A 430 20.69 14.55 4.21
N ARG A 431 20.26 13.60 5.06
CA ARG A 431 21.13 12.58 5.67
C ARG A 431 20.73 11.15 5.33
N HIS A 432 19.75 10.94 4.47
CA HIS A 432 19.39 9.58 4.09
C HIS A 432 20.59 8.87 3.42
N PRO A 433 20.97 7.66 3.86
CA PRO A 433 22.28 7.08 3.53
C PRO A 433 22.40 6.55 2.10
N ILE A 434 21.26 6.21 1.48
CA ILE A 434 21.20 5.55 0.16
C ILE A 434 20.49 6.46 -0.84
N LEU A 435 19.21 6.71 -0.58
CA LEU A 435 18.37 7.61 -1.37
C LEU A 435 18.78 9.06 -1.10
N LYS A 436 18.84 9.89 -2.14
CA LYS A 436 19.17 11.32 -2.09
C LYS A 436 17.97 12.12 -2.60
N PRO A 437 16.89 12.20 -1.83
CA PRO A 437 15.65 12.81 -2.28
C PRO A 437 15.83 14.32 -2.50
N LYS A 438 14.94 14.89 -3.33
CA LYS A 438 14.81 16.34 -3.52
C LYS A 438 13.64 16.94 -2.73
N ALA A 439 12.69 16.08 -2.36
CA ALA A 439 11.59 16.38 -1.47
C ALA A 439 11.26 15.18 -0.59
N ILE A 440 10.67 15.40 0.57
CA ILE A 440 10.15 14.37 1.46
C ILE A 440 8.72 14.75 1.87
N THR A 441 7.88 13.74 2.14
CA THR A 441 6.46 13.93 2.49
C THR A 441 5.94 12.76 3.31
N CYS A 442 4.83 12.98 4.02
CA CYS A 442 3.99 11.92 4.56
C CYS A 442 2.74 11.78 3.69
N THR A 443 2.32 10.56 3.40
CA THR A 443 0.99 10.28 2.84
C THR A 443 0.01 9.85 3.92
N THR A 444 0.50 9.01 4.83
CA THR A 444 -0.20 8.61 6.04
C THR A 444 0.03 9.67 7.09
N ILE A 445 -1.04 10.17 7.71
CA ILE A 445 -0.95 11.19 8.76
C ILE A 445 -1.75 10.78 9.99
N ALA A 446 -1.20 11.08 11.17
CA ALA A 446 -1.93 11.01 12.42
C ALA A 446 -2.97 12.13 12.47
N CYS A 447 -4.18 11.82 12.91
CA CYS A 447 -5.27 12.78 13.04
C CYS A 447 -5.83 12.79 14.46
N TYR A 448 -6.26 13.95 14.91
CA TYR A 448 -6.93 14.13 16.20
C TYR A 448 -8.10 15.10 16.08
N ASP A 449 -9.28 14.67 16.53
CA ASP A 449 -10.51 15.46 16.50
C ASP A 449 -10.59 16.35 17.76
N LEU A 450 -10.54 17.67 17.59
CA LEU A 450 -10.66 18.64 18.68
C LEU A 450 -12.10 18.79 19.19
N MET A 451 -13.12 18.33 18.47
CA MET A 451 -14.50 18.37 18.92
C MET A 451 -14.84 17.14 19.76
N LYS A 452 -14.33 15.97 19.36
CA LYS A 452 -14.66 14.67 19.96
C LYS A 452 -13.57 14.08 20.85
N GLY A 453 -12.33 14.55 20.75
CA GLY A 453 -11.20 14.01 21.50
C GLY A 453 -10.81 12.58 21.07
N ILE A 454 -11.00 12.25 19.79
CA ILE A 454 -10.72 10.93 19.23
C ILE A 454 -9.57 11.00 18.22
N SER A 455 -8.77 9.94 18.17
CA SER A 455 -7.64 9.81 17.24
C SER A 455 -7.94 8.86 16.10
N ALA A 456 -7.36 9.15 14.94
CA ALA A 456 -7.41 8.29 13.77
C ALA A 456 -6.09 8.37 13.00
N VAL A 457 -5.90 7.45 12.06
CA VAL A 457 -4.81 7.51 11.08
C VAL A 457 -5.44 7.58 9.70
N ASN A 458 -5.17 8.64 8.96
CA ASN A 458 -5.58 8.75 7.57
C ASN A 458 -4.52 8.10 6.68
N CYS A 459 -4.86 7.01 6.01
CA CYS A 459 -4.01 6.34 5.03
C CYS A 459 -4.71 6.37 3.65
N PRO A 460 -4.28 7.23 2.72
CA PRO A 460 -4.78 7.22 1.35
C PRO A 460 -4.60 5.85 0.68
N PRO A 461 -5.46 5.45 -0.28
CA PRO A 461 -5.29 4.21 -1.03
C PRO A 461 -3.89 4.11 -1.67
N PHE A 462 -3.35 2.89 -1.73
CA PHE A 462 -2.05 2.64 -2.37
C PHE A 462 -2.13 2.54 -3.89
N ASP A 463 -3.34 2.41 -4.46
CA ASP A 463 -3.60 2.22 -5.89
C ASP A 463 -3.85 3.54 -6.64
N ILE A 464 -3.47 4.67 -6.04
CA ILE A 464 -3.48 6.00 -6.66
C ILE A 464 -2.05 6.60 -6.66
N PRO A 465 -1.72 7.51 -7.61
CA PRO A 465 -0.39 8.11 -7.73
C PRO A 465 0.08 8.83 -6.46
N LEU A 466 1.41 8.90 -6.24
CA LEU A 466 1.99 9.54 -5.04
C LEU A 466 1.46 10.96 -4.84
N GLY A 467 1.39 11.75 -5.91
CA GLY A 467 0.92 13.13 -5.88
C GLY A 467 -0.50 13.30 -5.34
N GLN A 468 -1.35 12.29 -5.45
CA GLN A 468 -2.72 12.30 -4.91
C GLN A 468 -2.80 11.80 -3.46
N ARG A 469 -1.69 11.26 -2.93
CA ARG A 469 -1.60 10.71 -1.57
C ARG A 469 -0.91 11.66 -0.59
N VAL A 470 -0.20 12.68 -1.08
CA VAL A 470 0.65 13.51 -0.21
C VAL A 470 -0.15 14.41 0.72
N SER A 471 0.41 14.65 1.90
CA SER A 471 -0.02 15.73 2.77
C SER A 471 0.91 16.92 2.62
N GLU A 472 0.44 18.00 2.02
CA GLU A 472 1.26 19.18 1.72
C GLU A 472 1.79 19.85 2.98
N ALA A 473 1.04 19.79 4.08
CA ALA A 473 1.45 20.22 5.43
C ALA A 473 2.76 19.56 5.91
N THR A 474 3.16 18.44 5.32
CA THR A 474 4.37 17.68 5.70
C THR A 474 5.53 17.84 4.71
N LEU A 475 5.29 18.45 3.55
CA LEU A 475 6.32 18.59 2.50
C LEU A 475 7.53 19.36 3.03
N THR A 476 8.70 18.83 2.70
CA THR A 476 10.00 19.46 2.96
C THR A 476 10.92 19.18 1.78
N PHE A 477 11.50 20.23 1.19
CA PHE A 477 12.15 20.12 -0.12
C PHE A 477 13.23 21.18 -0.31
N TYR A 478 14.06 20.98 -1.34
CA TYR A 478 14.94 22.03 -1.82
C TYR A 478 14.14 23.07 -2.61
N LYS A 479 14.34 24.35 -2.31
CA LYS A 479 13.63 25.48 -2.91
C LYS A 479 13.68 25.44 -4.44
N ASP A 480 14.86 25.26 -5.03
CA ASP A 480 15.03 25.19 -6.49
C ASP A 480 14.25 24.05 -7.13
N TRP A 481 14.19 22.89 -6.48
CA TRP A 481 13.40 21.76 -6.95
C TRP A 481 11.91 22.14 -7.03
N PHE A 482 11.39 22.86 -6.05
CA PHE A 482 10.01 23.33 -6.07
C PHE A 482 9.78 24.42 -7.13
N LEU A 483 10.70 25.38 -7.25
CA LEU A 483 10.56 26.48 -8.20
C LEU A 483 10.54 26.02 -9.67
N ASN A 484 11.21 24.90 -9.98
CA ASN A 484 11.18 24.29 -11.31
C ASN A 484 9.79 23.76 -11.71
N GLN A 485 8.95 23.37 -10.76
CA GLN A 485 7.59 22.88 -11.00
C GLN A 485 6.72 23.13 -9.75
N LYS A 486 6.22 24.36 -9.67
CA LYS A 486 5.38 24.88 -8.60
C LYS A 486 4.00 24.25 -8.59
N PHE A 487 3.23 24.48 -7.53
CA PHE A 487 1.83 24.07 -7.52
C PHE A 487 1.04 24.77 -8.61
N GLU A 488 0.06 24.07 -9.17
CA GLU A 488 -0.86 24.66 -10.15
C GLU A 488 -1.69 25.76 -9.48
N LYS A 489 -1.96 26.84 -10.23
CA LYS A 489 -2.73 27.97 -9.73
C LYS A 489 -4.20 27.57 -9.57
N ASN A 490 -4.85 28.08 -8.53
CA ASN A 490 -6.29 27.89 -8.26
C ASN A 490 -6.70 26.52 -7.70
N ILE A 491 -5.77 25.75 -7.12
CA ILE A 491 -6.11 24.53 -6.37
C ILE A 491 -6.30 24.89 -4.88
N GLN A 492 -7.31 24.28 -4.25
CA GLN A 492 -7.63 24.46 -2.83
C GLN A 492 -7.29 23.23 -1.98
N VAL A 493 -7.27 22.04 -2.59
CA VAL A 493 -6.98 20.74 -1.95
C VAL A 493 -6.26 19.85 -2.96
N GLY A 494 -5.23 19.10 -2.53
CA GLY A 494 -4.47 18.21 -3.42
C GLY A 494 -3.51 18.95 -4.35
N GLU A 495 -3.06 20.14 -3.95
CA GLU A 495 -2.12 20.96 -4.70
C GLU A 495 -0.78 20.28 -4.97
N GLY A 496 -0.40 19.30 -4.14
CA GLY A 496 0.78 18.47 -4.32
C GLY A 496 0.81 17.62 -5.58
N GLU A 497 -0.35 17.31 -6.17
CA GLU A 497 -0.44 16.38 -7.30
C GLU A 497 0.39 16.83 -8.50
N THR A 498 0.20 18.08 -8.92
CA THR A 498 0.85 18.59 -10.14
C THR A 498 2.33 18.79 -9.95
N THR A 499 2.78 19.18 -8.76
CA THR A 499 4.20 19.31 -8.43
C THR A 499 4.88 17.95 -8.44
N ILE A 500 4.24 16.89 -7.95
CA ILE A 500 4.88 15.58 -7.81
C ILE A 500 4.80 14.75 -9.10
N LYS A 501 3.78 14.98 -9.93
CA LYS A 501 3.57 14.25 -11.18
C LYS A 501 4.84 14.26 -12.07
N GLY A 502 5.34 13.07 -12.38
CA GLY A 502 6.55 12.85 -13.17
C GLY A 502 7.87 13.02 -12.40
N ARG A 503 7.80 13.37 -11.11
CA ARG A 503 8.94 13.56 -10.21
C ARG A 503 8.82 12.74 -8.92
N GLU A 504 7.89 11.80 -8.84
CA GLU A 504 7.65 10.91 -7.69
C GLU A 504 8.94 10.24 -7.23
N SER A 505 9.73 9.89 -8.23
CA SER A 505 11.03 9.27 -8.16
C SER A 505 12.05 10.09 -7.34
N GLU A 506 11.88 11.40 -7.23
CA GLU A 506 12.72 12.33 -6.48
C GLU A 506 12.19 12.63 -5.08
N VAL A 507 10.98 12.14 -4.75
CA VAL A 507 10.29 12.36 -3.49
C VAL A 507 10.46 11.15 -2.59
N LEU A 508 10.78 11.35 -1.31
CA LEU A 508 10.78 10.30 -0.30
C LEU A 508 9.48 10.30 0.49
N GLU A 509 8.78 9.17 0.55
CA GLU A 509 7.67 8.98 1.48
C GLU A 509 8.22 8.53 2.85
N ILE A 510 7.89 9.27 3.91
CA ILE A 510 8.34 8.98 5.27
C ILE A 510 7.15 8.71 6.22
N PRO A 511 7.36 7.96 7.31
CA PRO A 511 6.31 7.73 8.30
C PRO A 511 5.94 9.01 9.08
N PRO A 512 4.68 9.18 9.51
CA PRO A 512 4.21 10.39 10.19
C PRO A 512 4.71 10.57 11.63
N GLN A 513 5.33 9.54 12.22
CA GLN A 513 5.76 9.59 13.62
C GLN A 513 6.78 10.71 13.84
N GLN A 514 6.46 11.59 14.79
CA GLN A 514 7.23 12.81 15.10
C GLN A 514 7.29 13.82 13.94
N VAL A 515 6.37 13.76 12.97
CA VAL A 515 6.27 14.74 11.88
C VAL A 515 5.10 15.68 12.10
N ILE A 516 3.89 15.14 12.26
CA ILE A 516 2.65 15.91 12.38
C ILE A 516 1.58 15.13 13.14
N VAL A 517 0.74 15.82 13.91
CA VAL A 517 -0.59 15.36 14.32
C VAL A 517 -1.59 16.38 13.81
N ALA A 518 -2.39 15.96 12.83
CA ALA A 518 -3.24 16.86 12.09
C ALA A 518 -4.60 17.01 12.78
N PHE A 519 -5.04 18.22 13.07
CA PHE A 519 -6.25 18.47 13.86
C PHE A 519 -7.49 18.63 13.00
N SER A 520 -8.61 18.09 13.47
CA SER A 520 -9.93 18.38 12.91
C SER A 520 -10.76 19.21 13.89
N HIS A 521 -11.36 20.29 13.42
CA HIS A 521 -12.11 21.28 14.22
C HIS A 521 -13.41 21.75 13.54
N GLY A 522 -13.88 21.01 12.53
CA GLY A 522 -15.15 21.28 11.83
C GLY A 522 -15.10 22.42 10.80
N LYS A 523 -14.06 23.26 10.82
CA LYS A 523 -13.81 24.31 9.81
C LYS A 523 -12.58 24.01 8.92
N ASN A 524 -12.15 22.76 8.87
CA ASN A 524 -11.01 22.35 8.03
C ASN A 524 -11.36 22.45 6.54
N THR A 525 -10.35 22.75 5.72
CA THR A 525 -10.46 22.77 4.26
C THR A 525 -10.57 21.36 3.66
N SER A 526 -10.03 20.33 4.34
CA SER A 526 -10.06 18.93 3.88
C SER A 526 -11.07 18.08 4.66
N SER A 527 -11.75 17.18 3.95
CA SER A 527 -12.72 16.22 4.50
C SER A 527 -12.03 14.94 4.98
N ARG A 528 -11.30 15.02 6.10
CA ARG A 528 -10.70 13.84 6.72
C ARG A 528 -11.79 13.00 7.38
N ARG A 529 -11.90 11.72 7.01
CA ARG A 529 -12.87 10.79 7.61
C ARG A 529 -12.33 10.26 8.92
N ILE A 530 -12.82 10.79 10.03
CA ILE A 530 -12.63 10.19 11.35
C ILE A 530 -13.80 9.23 11.56
N PRO A 531 -13.57 7.93 11.88
CA PRO A 531 -14.64 6.96 12.04
C PRO A 531 -15.68 7.45 13.06
N ALA A 532 -16.84 7.83 12.55
CA ALA A 532 -17.97 8.29 13.34
C ALA A 532 -18.91 7.09 13.54
N SER A 533 -18.80 6.44 14.70
CA SER A 533 -19.97 5.83 15.29
C SER A 533 -20.35 6.69 16.51
N ASP A 534 -21.65 6.84 16.77
CA ASP A 534 -22.20 7.70 17.83
C ASP A 534 -21.87 7.22 19.26
N GLY A 535 -20.90 6.32 19.43
CA GLY A 535 -20.46 5.74 20.70
C GLY A 535 -18.94 5.69 20.91
N VAL A 536 -18.12 6.37 20.09
CA VAL A 536 -16.66 6.38 20.30
C VAL A 536 -16.30 7.29 21.48
N THR A 537 -15.80 6.69 22.55
CA THR A 537 -15.27 7.43 23.72
C THR A 537 -13.95 8.12 23.37
N PRO A 538 -13.71 9.35 23.89
CA PRO A 538 -12.42 10.03 23.76
C PRO A 538 -11.28 9.09 24.15
N SER A 539 -10.31 8.92 23.26
CA SER A 539 -9.24 7.95 23.44
C SER A 539 -8.01 8.32 22.63
N CYS A 540 -6.84 7.95 23.17
CA CYS A 540 -5.52 8.26 22.62
C CYS A 540 -5.30 9.76 22.37
N PHE A 541 -4.79 10.48 23.37
CA PHE A 541 -4.48 11.91 23.30
C PHE A 541 -3.05 12.20 22.84
N TRP A 542 -2.40 11.27 22.12
CA TRP A 542 -1.01 11.39 21.65
C TRP A 542 0.04 11.72 22.72
N GLY A 543 -0.27 11.46 24.00
CA GLY A 543 0.60 11.81 25.13
C GLY A 543 0.63 13.31 25.45
N PHE A 544 -0.30 14.10 24.92
CA PHE A 544 -0.39 15.53 25.20
C PHE A 544 -0.68 15.82 26.68
N PRO A 545 0.01 16.79 27.30
CA PRO A 545 -0.25 17.18 28.68
C PRO A 545 -1.64 17.84 28.80
N LYS A 546 -2.23 17.80 30.01
CA LYS A 546 -3.60 18.28 30.26
C LYS A 546 -3.77 19.75 29.86
N GLU A 547 -2.79 20.58 30.16
CA GLU A 547 -2.80 22.02 29.88
C GLU A 547 -2.80 22.27 28.36
N TYR A 548 -2.03 21.47 27.61
CA TYR A 548 -2.03 21.55 26.15
C TYR A 548 -3.35 21.09 25.56
N LEU A 549 -3.94 20.01 26.10
CA LEU A 549 -5.28 19.56 25.70
C LEU A 549 -6.33 20.65 25.96
N GLN A 550 -6.32 21.28 27.13
CA GLN A 550 -7.21 22.40 27.44
C GLN A 550 -7.04 23.56 26.45
N PHE A 551 -5.79 23.90 26.09
CA PHE A 551 -5.50 24.92 25.09
C PHE A 551 -6.05 24.58 23.71
N ILE A 552 -5.71 23.42 23.14
CA ILE A 552 -6.10 23.08 21.76
C ILE A 552 -7.61 22.86 21.61
N HIS A 553 -8.27 22.27 22.61
CA HIS A 553 -9.73 22.11 22.62
C HIS A 553 -10.44 23.46 22.74
N ALA A 554 -9.89 24.42 23.51
CA ALA A 554 -10.45 25.76 23.61
C ALA A 554 -10.41 26.52 22.27
N LEU A 555 -9.43 26.24 21.40
CA LEU A 555 -9.40 26.78 20.04
C LEU A 555 -10.63 26.36 19.21
N ALA A 556 -11.13 25.14 19.46
CA ALA A 556 -12.36 24.61 18.84
C ALA A 556 -13.64 24.96 19.64
N GLY A 557 -13.53 25.74 20.72
CA GLY A 557 -14.67 26.12 21.56
C GLY A 557 -15.11 25.05 22.57
N ILE A 558 -14.29 24.02 22.80
CA ILE A 558 -14.55 22.94 23.76
C ILE A 558 -13.81 23.20 25.07
N LYS A 559 -14.52 23.05 26.20
CA LYS A 559 -13.93 23.15 27.53
C LYS A 559 -13.64 21.76 28.10
N VAL A 560 -12.36 21.44 28.28
CA VAL A 560 -11.93 20.19 28.93
C VAL A 560 -11.91 20.38 30.45
N VAL A 561 -12.69 19.56 31.17
CA VAL A 561 -12.83 19.57 32.64
C VAL A 561 -11.76 18.67 33.28
#